data_AF-A0A0L0LGJ8-F1
#
_entry.id   AF-A0A0L0LGJ8-F1
#
_cell.length_a   1.000
_cell.length_b   1.000
_cell.length_c   1.000
_cell.angle_alpha   90.00
_cell.angle_beta   90.00
_cell.angle_gamma   90.00
#
_symmetry.space_group_name_H-M   'P 1'
#
loop_
_entity.id
_entity.type
_entity.pdbx_description
1 polymer ?
#
loop_
_entity_poly.entity_id
_entity_poly.type
_entity_poly.pdbx_seq_one_letter_code
_entity_poly.pdbx_strand_id
1 'polypeptide(L)'
;MSQEEKIAREIWLVIERLKEDYLLTPEDQYVTYEVAHEHPNQTYPSAQNQIKIIKKLGHEKALRVVRENYITRRGSIVDSPGLGMFNDIDPKGFLVDILFPKFDEMYSEYSQYSSEPAIAQKETNEFSISIQDRNVYINKYLLSRPHGAGKNLGFLEYVFERSGQRIEREKLPEMMKTELGKESFSKVLYALGFTGEILKAFFPERAHSTLTFRKTVSIAELQKSGVDIEILEHDLKGAHIRNSRK
;
A
#
# COMPACT_ATOMS: atom_id res chain seq x y z
N MET A 1 -1.15 -24.90 16.65
CA MET A 1 -1.32 -23.50 17.05
C MET A 1 -2.22 -23.48 18.27
N SER A 2 -1.74 -22.93 19.38
CA SER A 2 -2.52 -22.79 20.61
C SER A 2 -3.66 -21.77 20.42
N GLN A 3 -4.64 -21.76 21.32
CA GLN A 3 -5.71 -20.77 21.29
C GLN A 3 -5.16 -19.35 21.50
N GLU A 4 -4.13 -19.19 22.33
CA GLU A 4 -3.45 -17.92 22.58
C GLU A 4 -2.72 -17.42 21.33
N GLU A 5 -1.98 -18.29 20.64
CA GLU A 5 -1.33 -17.95 19.37
C GLU A 5 -2.33 -17.53 18.30
N LYS A 6 -3.50 -18.19 18.26
CA LYS A 6 -4.58 -17.82 17.33
C LYS A 6 -5.09 -16.40 17.63
N ILE A 7 -5.36 -16.09 18.91
CA ILE A 7 -5.84 -14.76 19.32
C ILE A 7 -4.77 -13.70 19.03
N ALA A 8 -3.51 -13.99 19.35
CA ALA A 8 -2.40 -13.07 19.11
C ALA A 8 -2.21 -12.79 17.61
N ARG A 9 -2.35 -13.82 16.76
CA ARG A 9 -2.37 -13.66 15.31
C ARG A 9 -3.54 -12.81 14.82
N GLU A 10 -4.73 -13.01 15.39
CA GLU A 10 -5.89 -12.18 15.04
C GLU A 10 -5.67 -10.71 15.43
N ILE A 11 -5.06 -10.45 16.58
CA ILE A 11 -4.66 -9.10 17.02
C ILE A 11 -3.66 -8.50 16.04
N TRP A 12 -2.61 -9.25 15.68
CA TRP A 12 -1.61 -8.82 14.71
C TRP A 12 -2.24 -8.33 13.41
N LEU A 13 -3.15 -9.11 12.82
CA LEU A 13 -3.79 -8.75 11.55
C LEU A 13 -4.58 -7.43 11.62
N VAL A 14 -5.20 -7.13 12.77
CA VAL A 14 -5.91 -5.86 12.97
C VAL A 14 -4.94 -4.70 13.14
N ILE A 15 -3.87 -4.87 13.93
CA ILE A 15 -2.85 -3.83 14.15
C ILE A 15 -2.09 -3.54 12.84
N GLU A 16 -1.71 -4.57 12.09
CA GLU A 16 -1.02 -4.46 10.80
C GLU A 16 -1.85 -3.61 9.83
N ARG A 17 -3.13 -3.93 9.69
CA ARG A 17 -4.06 -3.17 8.85
C ARG A 17 -4.22 -1.72 9.33
N LEU A 18 -4.32 -1.49 10.63
CA LEU A 18 -4.37 -0.13 11.19
C LEU A 18 -3.10 0.67 10.87
N LYS A 19 -1.91 0.04 10.94
CA LYS A 19 -0.64 0.68 10.58
C LYS A 19 -0.62 1.02 9.09
N GLU A 20 -1.07 0.12 8.23
CA GLU A 20 -1.19 0.38 6.79
C GLU A 20 -2.13 1.56 6.50
N ASP A 21 -3.34 1.55 7.07
CA ASP A 21 -4.32 2.60 6.86
C ASP A 21 -3.85 3.95 7.45
N TYR A 22 -3.10 3.94 8.56
CA TYR A 22 -2.44 5.13 9.11
C TYR A 22 -1.40 5.72 8.17
N LEU A 23 -0.51 4.89 7.62
CA LEU A 23 0.53 5.34 6.68
C LEU A 23 -0.05 5.95 5.40
N LEU A 24 -1.30 5.62 5.06
CA LEU A 24 -2.03 6.17 3.91
C LEU A 24 -2.88 7.39 4.25
N THR A 25 -3.14 7.62 5.54
CA THR A 25 -3.97 8.73 6.02
C THR A 25 -3.10 10.00 6.07
N PRO A 26 -3.55 11.13 5.50
CA PRO A 26 -2.81 12.40 5.61
C PRO A 26 -2.54 12.80 7.06
N GLU A 27 -1.48 13.56 7.28
CA GLU A 27 -1.19 14.15 8.60
C GLU A 27 -2.41 14.90 9.15
N ASP A 28 -2.60 14.85 10.47
CA ASP A 28 -3.74 15.43 11.20
C ASP A 28 -5.14 14.86 10.86
N GLN A 29 -5.23 13.73 10.16
CA GLN A 29 -6.50 13.04 9.92
C GLN A 29 -6.62 11.75 10.74
N TYR A 30 -7.86 11.40 11.10
CA TYR A 30 -8.16 10.14 11.77
C TYR A 30 -8.17 8.97 10.78
N VAL A 31 -7.70 7.82 11.25
CA VAL A 31 -7.66 6.58 10.47
C VAL A 31 -9.05 5.97 10.41
N THR A 32 -9.51 5.63 9.21
CA THR A 32 -10.78 4.91 9.02
C THR A 32 -10.50 3.41 8.94
N TYR A 33 -10.93 2.67 9.96
CA TYR A 33 -10.85 1.21 9.98
C TYR A 33 -12.21 0.60 9.62
N GLU A 34 -12.29 -0.13 8.52
CA GLU A 34 -13.50 -0.83 8.11
C GLU A 34 -13.49 -2.28 8.62
N VAL A 35 -14.54 -2.67 9.35
CA VAL A 35 -14.71 -4.06 9.80
C VAL A 35 -15.02 -4.90 8.58
N ALA A 36 -14.10 -5.79 8.22
CA ALA A 36 -14.29 -6.67 7.08
C ALA A 36 -15.29 -7.77 7.44
N HIS A 37 -16.33 -7.93 6.64
CA HIS A 37 -17.16 -9.14 6.66
C HIS A 37 -16.44 -10.22 5.85
N GLU A 38 -16.50 -11.47 6.32
CA GLU A 38 -15.76 -12.64 5.84
C GLU A 38 -15.41 -12.58 4.34
N HIS A 39 -14.12 -12.37 4.03
CA HIS A 39 -13.63 -12.57 2.67
C HIS A 39 -13.36 -14.06 2.47
N PRO A 40 -13.94 -14.71 1.45
CA PRO A 40 -13.88 -16.18 1.29
C PRO A 40 -12.46 -16.73 1.14
N ASN A 41 -11.48 -15.88 0.83
CA ASN A 41 -10.10 -16.27 0.55
C ASN A 41 -9.06 -15.63 1.49
N GLN A 42 -9.47 -14.93 2.55
CA GLN A 42 -8.51 -14.26 3.44
C GLN A 42 -8.72 -14.66 4.89
N THR A 43 -7.60 -14.95 5.58
CA THR A 43 -7.54 -15.37 6.98
C THR A 43 -7.76 -14.19 7.94
N TYR A 44 -8.78 -13.35 7.71
CA TYR A 44 -9.09 -12.24 8.62
C TYR A 44 -9.83 -12.73 9.87
N PRO A 45 -9.66 -12.06 11.02
CA PRO A 45 -10.50 -12.31 12.19
C PRO A 45 -11.96 -12.06 11.84
N SER A 46 -12.88 -12.75 12.52
CA SER A 46 -14.32 -12.49 12.35
C SER A 46 -14.64 -11.03 12.70
N ALA A 47 -15.72 -10.48 12.13
CA ALA A 47 -16.13 -9.10 12.40
C ALA A 47 -16.25 -8.79 13.91
N GLN A 48 -16.83 -9.72 14.68
CA GLN A 48 -16.92 -9.61 16.14
C GLN A 48 -15.56 -9.60 16.82
N ASN A 49 -14.60 -10.41 16.35
CA ASN A 49 -13.25 -10.42 16.90
C ASN A 49 -12.51 -9.13 16.55
N GLN A 50 -12.63 -8.62 15.33
CA GLN A 50 -12.08 -7.32 14.95
C GLN A 50 -12.60 -6.21 15.88
N ILE A 51 -13.91 -6.15 16.12
CA ILE A 51 -14.53 -5.17 17.03
C ILE A 51 -13.98 -5.31 18.46
N LYS A 52 -13.89 -6.55 18.98
CA LYS A 52 -13.31 -6.81 20.31
C LYS A 52 -11.85 -6.36 20.39
N ILE A 53 -11.07 -6.60 19.35
CA ILE A 53 -9.66 -6.21 19.26
C ILE A 53 -9.54 -4.68 19.24
N ILE A 54 -10.31 -3.96 18.41
CA ILE A 54 -10.31 -2.49 18.40
C ILE A 54 -10.66 -1.93 19.78
N LYS A 55 -11.67 -2.50 20.46
CA LYS A 55 -12.03 -2.10 21.83
C LYS A 55 -10.91 -2.40 22.84
N LYS A 56 -10.23 -3.54 22.72
CA LYS A 56 -9.06 -3.90 23.53
C LYS A 56 -7.92 -2.89 23.34
N LEU A 57 -7.57 -2.57 22.09
CA LEU A 57 -6.54 -1.57 21.77
C LEU A 57 -6.90 -0.19 22.32
N GLY A 58 -8.19 0.18 22.29
CA GLY A 58 -8.70 1.39 22.92
C GLY A 58 -8.52 1.41 24.44
N HIS A 59 -8.85 0.30 25.11
CA HIS A 59 -8.66 0.15 26.56
C HIS A 59 -7.18 0.22 26.97
N GLU A 60 -6.29 -0.36 26.16
CA GLU A 60 -4.84 -0.32 26.38
C GLU A 60 -4.19 1.01 25.97
N LYS A 61 -4.98 1.98 25.49
CA LYS A 61 -4.55 3.31 25.04
C LYS A 61 -3.56 3.28 23.87
N ALA A 62 -3.60 2.24 23.04
CA ALA A 62 -2.89 2.21 21.76
C ALA A 62 -3.63 2.99 20.67
N LEU A 63 -4.94 3.14 20.80
CA LEU A 63 -5.75 4.00 19.95
C LEU A 63 -6.86 4.67 20.75
N ARG A 64 -7.49 5.70 20.18
CA ARG A 64 -8.71 6.31 20.68
C ARG A 64 -9.78 6.21 19.60
N VAL A 65 -10.90 5.56 19.93
CA VAL A 65 -12.07 5.52 19.03
C VAL A 65 -12.76 6.88 19.07
N VAL A 66 -12.70 7.61 17.96
CA VAL A 66 -13.33 8.92 17.78
C VAL A 66 -14.80 8.74 17.45
N ARG A 67 -15.12 7.77 16.57
CA ARG A 67 -16.47 7.48 16.13
C ARG A 67 -16.63 6.02 15.75
N GLU A 68 -17.77 5.43 16.10
CA GLU A 68 -18.22 4.14 15.58
C GLU A 68 -19.18 4.38 14.41
N ASN A 69 -18.95 3.74 13.27
CA ASN A 69 -19.76 3.88 12.07
C ASN A 69 -20.75 2.72 11.95
N TYR A 70 -22.04 3.01 12.08
CA TYR A 70 -23.12 2.02 11.95
C TYR A 70 -23.79 2.08 10.58
N ILE A 71 -24.35 0.96 10.11
CA ILE A 71 -25.22 0.96 8.92
C ILE A 71 -26.48 1.72 9.27
N THR A 72 -26.63 2.96 8.82
CA THR A 72 -27.96 3.53 8.66
C THR A 72 -28.64 2.71 7.57
N ARG A 73 -29.65 1.89 7.91
CA ARG A 73 -30.57 1.32 6.92
C ARG A 73 -31.25 2.48 6.19
N ARG A 74 -30.65 2.94 5.09
CA ARG A 74 -31.31 3.85 4.14
C ARG A 74 -32.40 3.03 3.45
N GLY A 75 -33.60 3.10 4.00
CA GLY A 75 -34.80 2.51 3.39
C GLY A 75 -35.72 1.81 4.38
N SER A 76 -36.23 2.53 5.39
CA SER A 76 -37.55 2.32 6.04
C SER A 76 -37.64 3.12 7.35
N ILE A 77 -37.61 4.45 7.25
CA ILE A 77 -38.29 5.29 8.25
C ILE A 77 -39.61 5.68 7.59
N VAL A 78 -40.59 4.78 7.69
CA VAL A 78 -41.99 5.17 7.74
C VAL A 78 -42.33 5.11 9.22
N ASP A 79 -42.28 6.27 9.86
CA ASP A 79 -43.07 6.69 11.01
C ASP A 79 -43.61 5.59 11.94
N SER A 80 -42.72 4.86 12.63
CA SER A 80 -43.12 4.07 13.79
C SER A 80 -42.49 4.68 15.04
N PRO A 81 -43.23 5.52 15.79
CA PRO A 81 -42.82 6.00 17.10
C PRO A 81 -42.98 4.84 18.10
N GLY A 82 -42.02 3.91 18.05
CA GLY A 82 -41.91 2.78 18.95
C GLY A 82 -40.48 2.68 19.44
N LEU A 83 -40.20 3.29 20.59
CA LEU A 83 -38.99 3.02 21.37
C LEU A 83 -38.89 1.52 21.63
N GLY A 84 -37.85 0.87 21.10
CA GLY A 84 -37.49 -0.48 21.55
C GLY A 84 -36.55 -1.20 20.61
N MET A 85 -35.34 -1.47 21.10
CA MET A 85 -34.40 -2.50 20.60
C MET A 85 -33.57 -2.16 19.35
N PHE A 86 -32.61 -1.25 19.47
CA PHE A 86 -31.45 -1.15 18.55
C PHE A 86 -30.17 -1.80 19.13
N ASN A 87 -30.29 -2.72 20.08
CA ASN A 87 -29.16 -3.15 20.91
C ASN A 87 -28.16 -4.11 20.24
N ASP A 88 -28.43 -4.60 19.01
CA ASP A 88 -27.62 -5.67 18.40
C ASP A 88 -27.03 -5.33 17.03
N ILE A 89 -26.86 -4.04 16.70
CA ILE A 89 -26.22 -3.66 15.43
C ILE A 89 -24.72 -3.48 15.66
N ASP A 90 -23.91 -4.40 15.18
CA ASP A 90 -22.45 -4.26 15.18
C ASP A 90 -22.01 -3.07 14.28
N PRO A 91 -21.00 -2.29 14.70
CA PRO A 91 -20.43 -1.24 13.86
C PRO A 91 -19.77 -1.82 12.61
N LYS A 92 -19.94 -1.14 11.48
CA LYS A 92 -19.27 -1.45 10.21
C LYS A 92 -17.81 -0.98 10.16
N GLY A 93 -17.43 -0.08 11.05
CA GLY A 93 -16.10 0.50 11.06
C GLY A 93 -15.93 1.50 12.19
N PHE A 94 -14.71 1.98 12.31
CA PHE A 94 -14.29 2.91 13.34
C PHE A 94 -13.49 4.04 12.69
N LEU A 95 -13.71 5.26 13.18
CA LEU A 95 -12.78 6.36 12.99
C LEU A 95 -11.91 6.40 14.25
N VAL A 96 -10.61 6.18 14.10
CA VAL A 96 -9.67 6.04 15.22
C VAL A 96 -8.51 7.01 15.10
N ASP A 97 -8.03 7.43 16.26
CA ASP A 97 -6.79 8.19 16.42
C ASP A 97 -5.74 7.24 17.00
N ILE A 98 -4.58 7.14 16.35
CA ILE A 98 -3.51 6.21 16.77
C ILE A 98 -2.63 6.91 17.79
N LEU A 99 -2.46 6.28 18.96
CA LEU A 99 -1.76 6.88 20.09
C LEU A 99 -0.34 6.29 20.22
N PHE A 100 0.65 7.10 19.89
CA PHE A 100 2.06 6.78 20.09
C PHE A 100 2.53 7.20 21.50
N PRO A 101 3.51 6.50 22.10
CA PRO A 101 4.27 5.36 21.57
C PRO A 101 3.57 4.01 21.72
N LYS A 102 2.43 3.96 22.44
CA LYS A 102 1.83 2.69 22.87
C LYS A 102 1.44 1.78 21.72
N PHE A 103 0.98 2.35 20.61
CA PHE A 103 0.68 1.58 19.40
C PHE A 103 1.91 0.84 18.84
N ASP A 104 3.08 1.48 18.82
CA ASP A 104 4.31 0.87 18.29
C ASP A 104 4.85 -0.24 19.20
N GLU A 105 4.69 -0.11 20.52
CA GLU A 105 5.00 -1.17 21.47
C GLU A 105 4.17 -2.43 21.17
N MET A 106 2.85 -2.27 21.01
CA MET A 106 1.96 -3.38 20.68
C MET A 106 2.26 -3.96 19.29
N TYR A 107 2.52 -3.10 18.30
CA TYR A 107 2.92 -3.55 16.97
C TYR A 107 4.14 -4.48 17.05
N SER A 108 5.15 -4.09 17.82
CA SER A 108 6.38 -4.87 18.02
C SER A 108 6.14 -6.16 18.82
N GLU A 109 5.26 -6.12 19.83
CA GLU A 109 4.89 -7.31 20.62
C GLU A 109 4.20 -8.38 19.77
N TYR A 110 3.27 -7.98 18.91
CA TYR A 110 2.46 -8.91 18.11
C TYR A 110 3.10 -9.28 16.76
N SER A 111 4.15 -8.59 16.30
CA SER A 111 4.79 -8.87 14.99
C SER A 111 5.38 -10.28 14.87
N GLN A 112 5.74 -10.90 16.00
CA GLN A 112 6.20 -12.29 16.03
C GLN A 112 5.14 -13.31 15.56
N TYR A 113 3.86 -12.92 15.56
CA TYR A 113 2.75 -13.76 15.12
C TYR A 113 2.35 -13.53 13.66
N SER A 114 3.14 -12.75 12.91
CA SER A 114 2.92 -12.61 11.47
C SER A 114 2.91 -13.98 10.80
N SER A 115 1.86 -14.23 10.01
CA SER A 115 1.65 -15.51 9.34
C SER A 115 2.24 -15.59 7.95
N GLU A 116 2.80 -14.49 7.45
CA GLU A 116 3.85 -14.66 6.47
C GLU A 116 4.92 -15.50 7.17
N PRO A 117 5.40 -16.61 6.59
CA PRO A 117 6.64 -17.17 7.10
C PRO A 117 7.58 -15.98 7.25
N ALA A 118 8.39 -15.97 8.29
CA ALA A 118 9.65 -15.28 8.16
C ALA A 118 10.38 -15.97 6.98
N ILE A 119 9.97 -15.66 5.73
CA ILE A 119 10.89 -15.11 4.75
C ILE A 119 11.58 -14.10 5.63
N ALA A 120 12.70 -14.51 6.25
CA ALA A 120 13.71 -13.59 6.69
C ALA A 120 13.69 -12.59 5.54
N GLN A 121 13.18 -11.38 5.81
CA GLN A 121 13.26 -10.31 4.83
C GLN A 121 14.75 -10.25 4.67
N LYS A 122 15.23 -10.98 3.66
CA LYS A 122 16.63 -11.18 3.42
C LYS A 122 16.89 -9.82 2.86
N GLU A 123 17.19 -8.87 3.75
CA GLU A 123 17.18 -7.45 3.53
C GLU A 123 17.71 -7.31 2.13
N THR A 124 16.79 -7.04 1.20
CA THR A 124 17.18 -7.15 -0.18
C THR A 124 18.07 -5.95 -0.32
N ASN A 125 19.38 -6.18 -0.33
CA ASN A 125 20.38 -5.13 -0.45
C ASN A 125 20.22 -4.36 -1.77
N GLU A 126 19.25 -4.76 -2.60
CA GLU A 126 18.82 -4.16 -3.84
C GLU A 126 17.30 -4.12 -3.99
N PHE A 127 16.84 -3.11 -4.72
CA PHE A 127 15.50 -3.02 -5.27
C PHE A 127 15.55 -3.33 -6.76
N SER A 128 14.72 -4.24 -7.23
CA SER A 128 14.71 -4.71 -8.62
C SER A 128 13.32 -4.58 -9.23
N ILE A 129 13.24 -4.06 -10.46
CA ILE A 129 12.01 -4.01 -11.23
C ILE A 129 11.82 -5.33 -11.98
N SER A 130 10.60 -5.86 -11.93
CA SER A 130 10.16 -6.95 -12.79
C SER A 130 8.81 -6.64 -13.44
N ILE A 131 8.59 -7.20 -14.63
CA ILE A 131 7.32 -7.09 -15.35
C ILE A 131 6.79 -8.52 -15.50
N GLN A 132 5.63 -8.81 -14.93
CA GLN A 132 5.01 -10.15 -14.93
C GLN A 132 3.53 -9.98 -15.27
N ASP A 133 3.03 -10.70 -16.28
CA ASP A 133 1.64 -10.61 -16.73
C ASP A 133 1.17 -9.15 -16.94
N ARG A 134 2.05 -8.32 -17.51
CA ARG A 134 1.88 -6.87 -17.73
C ARG A 134 1.84 -6.02 -16.46
N ASN A 135 1.92 -6.61 -15.28
CA ASN A 135 2.04 -5.89 -14.02
C ASN A 135 3.50 -5.52 -13.77
N VAL A 136 3.71 -4.32 -13.23
CA VAL A 136 5.05 -3.82 -12.89
C VAL A 136 5.25 -3.98 -11.39
N TYR A 137 6.30 -4.67 -10.99
CA TYR A 137 6.66 -4.90 -9.60
C TYR A 137 8.04 -4.32 -9.30
N ILE A 138 8.22 -3.87 -8.07
CA ILE A 138 9.53 -3.61 -7.47
C ILE A 138 9.68 -4.57 -6.28
N ASN A 139 10.58 -5.53 -6.39
CA ASN A 139 10.64 -6.69 -5.48
C ASN A 139 9.24 -7.33 -5.35
N LYS A 140 8.64 -7.29 -4.14
CA LYS A 140 7.29 -7.80 -3.88
C LYS A 140 6.16 -6.76 -4.08
N TYR A 141 6.50 -5.50 -4.29
CA TYR A 141 5.52 -4.40 -4.34
C TYR A 141 5.00 -4.20 -5.76
N LEU A 142 3.69 -4.39 -5.94
CA LEU A 142 2.98 -4.05 -7.17
C LEU A 142 2.95 -2.52 -7.38
N LEU A 143 3.71 -2.03 -8.35
CA LEU A 143 3.79 -0.61 -8.65
C LEU A 143 2.64 -0.13 -9.55
N SER A 144 2.26 -0.95 -10.54
CA SER A 144 1.23 -0.59 -11.52
C SER A 144 0.59 -1.81 -12.17
N ARG A 145 -0.70 -1.66 -12.50
CA ARG A 145 -1.48 -2.55 -13.36
C ARG A 145 -1.92 -1.80 -14.62
N PRO A 146 -1.05 -1.65 -15.62
CA PRO A 146 -1.42 -1.03 -16.89
C PRO A 146 -2.62 -1.78 -17.49
N HIS A 147 -3.76 -1.11 -17.62
CA HIS A 147 -4.92 -1.67 -18.31
C HIS A 147 -4.62 -1.75 -19.82
N GLY A 148 -4.27 -2.96 -20.30
CA GLY A 148 -3.99 -3.23 -21.70
C GLY A 148 -2.53 -3.00 -22.12
N ALA A 149 -2.23 -3.33 -23.39
CA ALA A 149 -0.94 -3.03 -24.03
C ALA A 149 -0.84 -1.52 -24.36
N GLY A 150 -0.91 -0.68 -23.33
CA GLY A 150 -0.86 0.76 -23.49
C GLY A 150 0.55 1.25 -23.81
N LYS A 151 0.64 2.37 -24.55
CA LYS A 151 1.89 3.07 -24.91
C LYS A 151 2.91 3.21 -23.76
N ASN A 152 2.41 3.36 -22.53
CA ASN A 152 3.27 3.51 -21.34
C ASN A 152 4.01 2.20 -21.01
N LEU A 153 3.32 1.05 -21.07
CA LEU A 153 3.96 -0.25 -20.80
C LEU A 153 4.97 -0.58 -21.89
N GLY A 154 4.64 -0.37 -23.17
CA GLY A 154 5.58 -0.55 -24.26
C GLY A 154 6.82 0.34 -24.14
N PHE A 155 6.65 1.59 -23.71
CA PHE A 155 7.79 2.45 -23.38
C PHE A 155 8.61 1.90 -22.21
N LEU A 156 7.96 1.42 -21.14
CA LEU A 156 8.67 0.83 -20.00
C LEU A 156 9.48 -0.41 -20.40
N GLU A 157 8.89 -1.32 -21.19
CA GLU A 157 9.58 -2.50 -21.71
C GLU A 157 10.80 -2.11 -22.55
N TYR A 158 10.66 -1.10 -23.43
CA TYR A 158 11.77 -0.59 -24.23
C TYR A 158 12.93 -0.04 -23.39
N VAL A 159 12.64 0.75 -22.34
CA VAL A 159 13.68 1.26 -21.45
C VAL A 159 14.27 0.15 -20.59
N PHE A 160 13.46 -0.87 -20.25
CA PHE A 160 13.88 -2.01 -19.44
C PHE A 160 14.94 -2.86 -20.12
N GLU A 161 14.79 -3.13 -21.42
CA GLU A 161 15.79 -3.80 -22.25
C GLU A 161 17.11 -3.02 -22.38
N ARG A 162 17.09 -1.72 -22.09
CA ARG A 162 18.21 -0.78 -22.24
C ARG A 162 18.67 -0.22 -20.89
N SER A 163 18.49 -0.99 -19.81
CA SER A 163 18.94 -0.62 -18.47
C SER A 163 20.42 -0.21 -18.47
N GLY A 164 20.72 0.90 -17.79
CA GLY A 164 22.03 1.52 -17.70
C GLY A 164 22.38 2.45 -18.88
N GLN A 165 21.59 2.45 -19.96
CA GLN A 165 21.84 3.31 -21.12
C GLN A 165 21.07 4.63 -21.00
N ARG A 166 21.67 5.69 -21.55
CA ARG A 166 21.00 6.97 -21.76
C ARG A 166 20.06 6.86 -22.96
N ILE A 167 18.79 7.12 -22.74
CA ILE A 167 17.73 7.06 -23.73
C ILE A 167 17.34 8.47 -24.11
N GLU A 168 17.36 8.74 -25.41
CA GLU A 168 16.98 10.02 -26.01
C GLU A 168 15.74 9.83 -26.88
N ARG A 169 14.78 10.75 -26.80
CA ARG A 169 13.52 10.68 -27.57
C ARG A 169 13.74 10.50 -29.07
N GLU A 170 14.75 11.17 -29.63
CA GLU A 170 15.05 11.13 -31.06
C GLU A 170 15.48 9.74 -31.53
N LYS A 171 16.08 8.94 -30.63
CA LYS A 171 16.56 7.58 -30.87
C LYS A 171 15.49 6.50 -30.64
N LEU A 172 14.30 6.88 -30.20
CA LEU A 172 13.20 5.92 -30.03
C LEU A 172 12.73 5.37 -31.39
N PRO A 173 12.11 4.19 -31.44
CA PRO A 173 11.41 3.71 -32.62
C PRO A 173 10.29 4.68 -33.02
N GLU A 174 10.03 4.85 -34.33
CA GLU A 174 9.08 5.86 -34.82
C GLU A 174 7.64 5.61 -34.34
N MET A 175 7.23 4.34 -34.23
CA MET A 175 5.93 3.97 -33.64
C MET A 175 5.82 4.47 -32.19
N MET A 176 6.87 4.28 -31.39
CA MET A 176 6.89 4.73 -30.00
C MET A 176 6.92 6.26 -29.87
N LYS A 177 7.67 6.96 -30.75
CA LYS A 177 7.61 8.43 -30.80
C LYS A 177 6.20 8.92 -31.08
N THR A 178 5.51 8.26 -32.02
CA THR A 178 4.13 8.61 -32.40
C THR A 178 3.16 8.37 -31.25
N GLU A 179 3.26 7.21 -30.58
CA GLU A 179 2.41 6.86 -29.43
C GLU A 179 2.62 7.80 -28.23
N LEU A 180 3.88 8.11 -27.90
CA LEU A 180 4.22 9.04 -26.81
C LEU A 180 3.89 10.50 -27.16
N GLY A 181 3.94 10.85 -28.44
CA GLY A 181 3.69 12.19 -28.95
C GLY A 181 4.56 13.24 -28.26
N LYS A 182 3.92 14.30 -27.74
CA LYS A 182 4.57 15.42 -27.04
C LYS A 182 4.65 15.24 -25.52
N GLU A 183 4.17 14.13 -24.96
CA GLU A 183 4.23 13.90 -23.51
C GLU A 183 5.67 13.71 -23.05
N SER A 184 6.14 14.45 -22.05
CA SER A 184 7.47 14.28 -21.46
C SER A 184 7.63 12.88 -20.84
N PHE A 185 8.85 12.33 -20.81
CA PHE A 185 9.09 11.01 -20.20
C PHE A 185 8.61 10.94 -18.74
N SER A 186 8.79 12.00 -17.93
CA SER A 186 8.31 12.02 -16.55
C SER A 186 6.80 11.79 -16.42
N LYS A 187 5.99 12.35 -17.33
CA LYS A 187 4.53 12.15 -17.33
C LYS A 187 4.16 10.69 -17.60
N VAL A 188 4.86 10.06 -18.54
CA VAL A 188 4.67 8.63 -18.88
C VAL A 188 5.02 7.76 -17.67
N LEU A 189 6.14 8.06 -16.99
CA LEU A 189 6.59 7.35 -15.80
C LEU A 189 5.65 7.55 -14.60
N TYR A 190 5.14 8.77 -14.39
CA TYR A 190 4.12 9.04 -13.35
C TYR A 190 2.84 8.24 -13.58
N ALA A 191 2.40 8.10 -14.84
CA ALA A 191 1.24 7.28 -15.17
C ALA A 191 1.48 5.78 -14.91
N LEU A 192 2.74 5.35 -14.78
CA LEU A 192 3.14 4.00 -14.40
C LEU A 192 3.44 3.85 -12.89
N GLY A 193 3.15 4.88 -12.08
CA GLY A 193 3.36 4.85 -10.63
C GLY A 193 4.76 5.22 -10.16
N PHE A 194 5.71 5.48 -11.06
CA PHE A 194 7.04 5.97 -10.69
C PHE A 194 6.97 7.42 -10.24
N THR A 195 6.73 7.64 -8.95
CA THR A 195 6.60 8.95 -8.30
C THR A 195 7.61 9.07 -7.16
N GLY A 196 7.77 10.27 -6.58
CA GLY A 196 8.56 10.46 -5.35
C GLY A 196 9.97 9.88 -5.40
N GLU A 197 10.31 9.09 -4.38
CA GLU A 197 11.61 8.43 -4.26
C GLU A 197 11.74 7.24 -5.23
N ILE A 198 10.64 6.58 -5.60
CA ILE A 198 10.66 5.51 -6.61
C ILE A 198 11.20 6.03 -7.95
N LEU A 199 10.75 7.22 -8.38
CA LEU A 199 11.25 7.81 -9.62
C LEU A 199 12.74 8.17 -9.53
N LYS A 200 13.21 8.70 -8.39
CA LYS A 200 14.63 9.05 -8.20
C LYS A 200 15.52 7.80 -8.18
N ALA A 201 15.07 6.74 -7.51
CA ALA A 201 15.76 5.47 -7.39
C ALA A 201 16.08 4.84 -8.75
N PHE A 202 15.07 4.74 -9.62
CA PHE A 202 15.19 4.01 -10.88
C PHE A 202 15.48 4.89 -12.10
N PHE A 203 15.29 6.21 -11.99
CA PHE A 203 15.55 7.20 -13.04
C PHE A 203 16.39 8.38 -12.52
N PRO A 204 17.67 8.14 -12.19
CA PRO A 204 18.55 9.12 -11.54
C PRO A 204 18.87 10.33 -12.44
N GLU A 205 18.95 10.12 -13.75
CA GLU A 205 19.12 11.18 -14.73
C GLU A 205 17.86 11.29 -15.56
N ARG A 206 17.18 12.44 -15.47
CA ARG A 206 15.95 12.68 -16.22
C ARG A 206 15.84 14.14 -16.64
N ALA A 207 15.47 14.33 -17.90
CA ALA A 207 15.11 15.61 -18.48
C ALA A 207 13.83 15.42 -19.32
N HIS A 208 13.41 16.48 -20.01
CA HIS A 208 12.17 16.45 -20.80
C HIS A 208 12.16 15.33 -21.88
N SER A 209 13.30 15.14 -22.56
CA SER A 209 13.46 14.23 -23.71
C SER A 209 14.56 13.18 -23.52
N THR A 210 15.20 13.13 -22.36
CA THR A 210 16.27 12.17 -22.06
C THR A 210 16.08 11.54 -20.69
N LEU A 211 16.43 10.26 -20.55
CA LEU A 211 16.49 9.60 -19.24
C LEU A 211 17.57 8.53 -19.21
N THR A 212 17.97 8.13 -18.01
CA THR A 212 18.74 6.90 -17.76
C THR A 212 17.92 6.03 -16.81
N PHE A 213 17.75 4.76 -17.16
CA PHE A 213 16.99 3.79 -16.36
C PHE A 213 17.93 2.79 -15.69
N ARG A 214 17.65 2.41 -14.45
CA ARG A 214 18.31 1.29 -13.76
C ARG A 214 17.28 0.21 -13.47
N LYS A 215 17.51 -1.02 -13.89
CA LYS A 215 16.61 -2.15 -13.59
C LYS A 215 16.71 -2.62 -12.14
N THR A 216 17.92 -2.59 -11.59
CA THR A 216 18.24 -2.97 -10.21
C THR A 216 19.10 -1.87 -9.60
N VAL A 217 18.87 -1.54 -8.34
CA VAL A 217 19.62 -0.54 -7.58
C VAL A 217 19.87 -1.02 -6.16
N SER A 218 21.13 -1.00 -5.75
CA SER A 218 21.52 -1.36 -4.39
C SER A 218 21.24 -0.23 -3.39
N ILE A 219 21.06 -0.58 -2.12
CA ILE A 219 20.91 0.38 -1.01
C ILE A 219 22.07 1.39 -0.99
N ALA A 220 23.31 0.94 -1.20
CA ALA A 220 24.48 1.81 -1.24
C ALA A 220 24.41 2.84 -2.38
N GLU A 221 23.92 2.44 -3.55
CA GLU A 221 23.73 3.36 -4.68
C GLU A 221 22.60 4.36 -4.45
N LEU A 222 21.52 3.93 -3.79
CA LEU A 222 20.40 4.80 -3.42
C LEU A 222 20.85 5.88 -2.44
N GLN A 223 21.57 5.49 -1.38
CA GLN A 223 22.15 6.43 -0.41
C GLN A 223 23.12 7.40 -1.08
N LYS A 224 24.00 6.91 -1.96
CA LYS A 224 24.92 7.77 -2.74
C LYS A 224 24.17 8.75 -3.65
N SER A 225 22.99 8.38 -4.13
CA SER A 225 22.14 9.21 -4.98
C SER A 225 21.22 10.15 -4.18
N GLY A 226 21.30 10.11 -2.84
CA GLY A 226 20.46 10.93 -1.95
C GLY A 226 18.99 10.48 -1.90
N VAL A 227 18.73 9.20 -2.17
CA VAL A 227 17.39 8.60 -2.02
C VAL A 227 17.22 8.15 -0.57
N ASP A 228 16.13 8.61 0.05
CA ASP A 228 15.73 8.18 1.38
C ASP A 228 15.03 6.81 1.29
N ILE A 229 15.61 5.80 1.94
CA ILE A 229 15.14 4.41 1.86
C ILE A 229 13.80 4.25 2.57
N GLU A 230 13.59 4.94 3.70
CA GLU A 230 12.35 4.83 4.47
C GLU A 230 11.18 5.40 3.67
N ILE A 231 11.40 6.56 3.02
CA ILE A 231 10.40 7.17 2.13
C ILE A 231 10.19 6.32 0.88
N LEU A 232 11.25 5.75 0.29
CA LEU A 232 11.13 4.84 -0.84
C LEU A 232 10.25 3.62 -0.50
N GLU A 233 10.49 2.97 0.63
CA GLU A 233 9.68 1.85 1.08
C GLU A 233 8.24 2.24 1.38
N HIS A 234 8.03 3.43 1.95
CA HIS A 234 6.69 3.99 2.18
C HIS A 234 5.95 4.19 0.86
N ASP A 235 6.58 4.84 -0.12
CA ASP A 235 6.03 5.07 -1.46
C ASP A 235 5.67 3.73 -2.14
N LEU A 236 6.54 2.72 -2.03
CA LEU A 236 6.34 1.38 -2.58
C LEU A 236 5.15 0.66 -1.94
N LYS A 237 5.05 0.68 -0.61
CA LYS A 237 3.91 0.12 0.14
C LYS A 237 2.62 0.82 -0.26
N GLY A 238 2.64 2.15 -0.32
CA GLY A 238 1.48 2.95 -0.73
C GLY A 238 1.02 2.64 -2.15
N ALA A 239 1.96 2.51 -3.10
CA ALA A 239 1.66 2.10 -4.47
C ALA A 239 1.07 0.68 -4.52
N HIS A 240 1.65 -0.26 -3.78
CA HIS A 240 1.17 -1.63 -3.69
C HIS A 240 -0.29 -1.69 -3.23
N ILE A 241 -0.62 -1.05 -2.11
CA ILE A 241 -1.97 -1.08 -1.56
C ILE A 241 -2.98 -0.49 -2.55
N ARG A 242 -2.67 0.68 -3.15
CA ARG A 242 -3.55 1.34 -4.13
C ARG A 242 -3.85 0.47 -5.35
N ASN A 243 -2.86 -0.27 -5.83
CA ASN A 243 -3.00 -1.11 -7.03
C ASN A 243 -3.52 -2.51 -6.72
N SER A 244 -3.32 -3.02 -5.51
CA SER A 244 -3.81 -4.34 -5.08
C SER A 244 -5.32 -4.37 -4.84
N ARG A 245 -5.92 -3.24 -4.42
CA ARG A 245 -7.37 -3.12 -4.11
C ARG A 245 -8.28 -3.01 -5.34
N LYS A 246 -7.75 -2.70 -6.53
CA LYS A 246 -8.51 -2.61 -7.78
C LYS A 246 -8.72 -3.96 -8.43
#